data_AF-A0A4Q3YB77-F1
#
_entry.id   AF-A0A4Q3YB77-F1
#
_cell.length_a   1.000
_cell.length_b   1.000
_cell.length_c   1.000
_cell.angle_alpha   90.00
_cell.angle_beta   90.00
_cell.angle_gamma   90.00
#
_symmetry.space_group_name_H-M   'P 1'
#
loop_
_entity.id
_entity.type
_entity.pdbx_description
1 polymer ?
#
loop_
_entity_poly.entity_id
_entity_poly.type
_entity_poly.pdbx_seq_one_letter_code
_entity_poly.pdbx_strand_id
1 'polypeptide(L)'
;MNVIEQARQAYSPAQTHLRTDRSTEAQLFAQINARLRSAASDLPRTHSALVGALHDNRQFWTLLAVDVADKGNTLPPELRAQIFYLAEFTFAHTSRVLQGQATPDALIEINRAMIAGLNGEGTAS
;
A
#
# COMPACT_ATOMS: atom_id res chain seq x y z
N MET A 1 9.47 -8.96 15.73
CA MET A 1 9.91 -8.45 14.41
C MET A 1 8.77 -7.59 13.87
N ASN A 2 9.03 -6.34 13.47
CA ASN A 2 7.98 -5.39 13.09
C ASN A 2 7.57 -5.64 11.62
N VAL A 3 6.27 -5.63 11.32
CA VAL A 3 5.72 -5.89 9.97
C VAL A 3 6.28 -4.90 8.93
N ILE A 4 6.63 -3.69 9.37
CA ILE A 4 7.26 -2.63 8.57
C ILE A 4 8.66 -3.03 8.09
N GLU A 5 9.42 -3.78 8.90
CA GLU A 5 10.78 -4.21 8.57
C GLU A 5 10.78 -5.39 7.57
N GLN A 6 9.78 -6.27 7.65
CA GLN A 6 9.65 -7.41 6.72
C GLN A 6 9.28 -6.97 5.31
N ALA A 7 8.37 -5.99 5.19
CA ALA A 7 7.97 -5.43 3.90
C ALA A 7 9.15 -4.81 3.13
N ARG A 8 10.21 -4.37 3.81
CA ARG A 8 11.39 -3.75 3.19
C ARG A 8 12.34 -4.77 2.54
N GLN A 9 12.50 -5.95 3.14
CA GLN A 9 13.51 -6.93 2.73
C GLN A 9 13.11 -7.78 1.52
N ALA A 10 11.81 -7.87 1.22
CA ALA A 10 11.29 -8.77 0.21
C ALA A 10 11.38 -8.23 -1.24
N TYR A 11 11.68 -6.95 -1.44
CA TYR A 11 11.71 -6.31 -2.77
C TYR A 11 13.13 -6.07 -3.28
N SER A 12 13.81 -7.14 -3.71
CA SER A 12 15.04 -7.04 -4.52
C SER A 12 14.70 -7.08 -6.03
N PRO A 13 15.42 -6.37 -6.93
CA PRO A 13 14.94 -6.12 -8.29
C PRO A 13 15.27 -7.25 -9.29
N ALA A 14 14.31 -7.57 -10.17
CA ALA A 14 14.52 -8.31 -11.42
C ALA A 14 13.72 -7.68 -12.59
N GLN A 15 14.43 -7.41 -13.70
CA GLN A 15 13.98 -7.20 -15.09
C GLN A 15 13.24 -5.89 -15.48
N THR A 16 13.61 -5.34 -16.64
CA THR A 16 13.31 -3.97 -17.11
C THR A 16 11.84 -3.72 -17.50
N HIS A 17 11.10 -4.73 -17.97
CA HIS A 17 9.65 -4.60 -18.23
C HIS A 17 8.84 -4.49 -16.94
N LEU A 18 9.19 -5.27 -15.89
CA LEU A 18 8.62 -5.09 -14.55
C LEU A 18 8.88 -3.69 -13.98
N ARG A 19 9.93 -2.99 -14.43
CA ARG A 19 10.27 -1.65 -13.93
C ARG A 19 9.22 -0.61 -14.34
N THR A 20 8.60 -0.75 -15.52
CA THR A 20 7.56 0.17 -15.99
C THR A 20 6.26 0.00 -15.20
N ASP A 21 5.85 -1.26 -14.97
CA ASP A 21 4.66 -1.58 -14.18
C ASP A 21 4.85 -1.16 -12.71
N ARG A 22 5.99 -1.49 -12.09
CA ARG A 22 6.31 -1.08 -10.71
C ARG A 22 6.40 0.42 -10.51
N SER A 23 6.96 1.15 -11.47
CA SER A 23 7.03 2.63 -11.38
C SER A 23 5.65 3.28 -11.51
N THR A 24 4.76 2.68 -12.30
CA THR A 24 3.35 3.11 -12.38
C THR A 24 2.62 2.83 -11.08
N GLU A 25 2.79 1.64 -10.49
CA GLU A 25 2.23 1.28 -9.19
C GLU A 25 2.72 2.22 -8.08
N ALA A 26 4.02 2.53 -8.06
CA ALA A 26 4.61 3.45 -7.08
C ALA A 26 4.01 4.86 -7.20
N GLN A 27 3.84 5.36 -8.43
CA GLN A 27 3.21 6.66 -8.68
C GLN A 27 1.75 6.69 -8.23
N LEU A 28 0.99 5.62 -8.48
CA LEU A 28 -0.41 5.55 -8.06
C LEU A 28 -0.52 5.47 -6.52
N PHE A 29 0.30 4.64 -5.88
CA PHE A 29 0.41 4.61 -4.42
C PHE A 29 0.76 5.98 -3.85
N ALA A 30 1.73 6.68 -4.43
CA ALA A 30 2.15 8.00 -3.97
C ALA A 30 1.03 9.03 -4.05
N GLN A 31 0.26 9.02 -5.14
CA GLN A 31 -0.91 9.88 -5.31
C GLN A 31 -2.02 9.59 -4.31
N ILE A 32 -2.36 8.31 -4.10
CA ILE A 32 -3.34 7.89 -3.08
C ILE A 32 -2.86 8.30 -1.68
N ASN A 33 -1.59 8.06 -1.36
CA ASN A 33 -1.01 8.34 -0.06
C ASN A 33 -0.99 9.85 0.25
N ALA A 34 -0.64 10.67 -0.74
CA ALA A 34 -0.68 12.13 -0.61
C ALA A 34 -2.10 12.64 -0.32
N ARG A 35 -3.12 12.07 -0.98
CA ARG A 35 -4.53 12.40 -0.75
C ARG A 35 -5.01 11.97 0.63
N LEU A 36 -4.65 10.77 1.10
CA LEU A 36 -4.93 10.32 2.46
C LEU A 36 -4.35 11.29 3.50
N ARG A 37 -3.06 11.64 3.36
CA ARG A 37 -2.39 12.58 4.26
C ARG A 37 -3.03 13.96 4.26
N SER A 38 -3.33 14.50 3.08
CA SER A 38 -3.99 15.82 2.95
C SER A 38 -5.41 15.82 3.52
N ALA A 39 -6.15 14.72 3.39
CA ALA A 39 -7.48 14.61 3.95
C ALA A 39 -7.45 14.39 5.47
N ALA A 40 -6.40 13.76 6.00
CA ALA A 40 -6.23 13.54 7.43
C ALA A 40 -5.88 14.82 8.20
N SER A 41 -5.20 15.79 7.56
CA SER A 41 -4.67 16.99 8.25
C SER A 41 -5.72 18.00 8.71
N ASP A 42 -6.98 17.90 8.26
CA ASP A 42 -8.02 18.90 8.54
C ASP A 42 -9.39 18.28 8.86
N LEU A 43 -9.38 17.15 9.58
CA LEU A 43 -10.61 16.54 10.07
C LEU A 43 -11.24 17.40 11.19
N PRO A 44 -12.59 17.52 11.22
CA PRO A 44 -13.57 16.79 10.41
C PRO A 44 -13.93 17.46 9.06
N ARG A 45 -13.40 18.65 8.74
CA ARG A 45 -13.80 19.43 7.55
C ARG A 45 -13.57 18.68 6.23
N THR A 46 -12.54 17.85 6.18
CA THR A 46 -12.14 17.06 5.01
C THR A 46 -12.68 15.62 5.02
N HIS A 47 -13.68 15.29 5.84
CA HIS A 47 -14.19 13.91 5.96
C HIS A 47 -14.60 13.28 4.62
N SER A 48 -15.32 14.02 3.76
CA SER A 48 -15.69 13.48 2.42
C SER A 48 -14.46 13.18 1.55
N ALA A 49 -13.42 14.00 1.62
CA ALA A 49 -12.17 13.77 0.90
C ALA A 49 -11.43 12.54 1.46
N LEU A 50 -11.48 12.33 2.78
CA LEU A 50 -10.92 11.15 3.42
C LEU A 50 -11.64 9.88 2.95
N VAL A 51 -12.98 9.88 2.92
CA VAL A 51 -13.77 8.73 2.43
C VAL A 51 -13.39 8.37 1.00
N GLY A 52 -13.27 9.37 0.11
CA GLY A 52 -12.82 9.15 -1.27
C GLY A 52 -11.40 8.56 -1.34
N ALA A 53 -10.45 9.13 -0.60
CA ALA A 53 -9.07 8.62 -0.58
C ALA A 53 -8.97 7.20 0.00
N LEU A 54 -9.79 6.86 1.00
CA LEU A 54 -9.89 5.51 1.56
C LEU A 54 -10.48 4.51 0.57
N HIS A 55 -11.47 4.92 -0.22
CA HIS A 55 -12.05 4.10 -1.28
C HIS A 55 -11.00 3.75 -2.33
N ASP A 56 -10.32 4.75 -2.87
CA ASP A 56 -9.27 4.56 -3.88
C ASP A 56 -8.13 3.68 -3.35
N ASN A 57 -7.73 3.89 -2.09
CA ASN A 57 -6.75 3.04 -1.41
C ASN A 57 -7.21 1.58 -1.37
N ARG A 58 -8.45 1.32 -0.96
CA ARG A 58 -9.01 -0.04 -0.92
C ARG A 58 -9.09 -0.67 -2.31
N GLN A 59 -9.48 0.09 -3.34
CA GLN A 59 -9.51 -0.40 -4.72
C GLN A 59 -8.12 -0.84 -5.18
N PHE A 60 -7.10 -0.03 -4.91
CA PHE A 60 -5.75 -0.36 -5.35
C PHE A 60 -5.19 -1.59 -4.63
N TRP A 61 -5.39 -1.69 -3.31
CA TRP A 61 -5.06 -2.90 -2.55
C TRP A 61 -5.82 -4.15 -3.00
N THR A 62 -7.04 -3.99 -3.52
CA THR A 62 -7.80 -5.11 -4.13
C THR A 62 -7.13 -5.62 -5.39
N LEU A 63 -6.67 -4.71 -6.26
CA LEU A 63 -5.95 -5.09 -7.49
C LEU A 63 -4.66 -5.86 -7.15
N LEU A 64 -3.87 -5.37 -6.19
CA LEU A 64 -2.66 -6.05 -5.74
C LEU A 64 -2.97 -7.44 -5.15
N ALA A 65 -3.99 -7.55 -4.30
CA ALA A 65 -4.38 -8.83 -3.71
C ALA A 65 -4.79 -9.86 -4.78
N VAL A 66 -5.52 -9.43 -5.82
CA VAL A 66 -5.90 -10.28 -6.95
C VAL A 66 -4.66 -10.70 -7.74
N ASP A 67 -3.77 -9.76 -8.06
CA ASP A 67 -2.54 -10.06 -8.82
C ASP A 67 -1.64 -11.06 -8.08
N VAL A 68 -1.36 -10.84 -6.80
CA VAL A 68 -0.51 -11.77 -6.02
C VAL A 68 -1.20 -13.10 -5.72
N ALA A 69 -2.52 -13.20 -5.85
CA ALA A 69 -3.24 -14.48 -5.75
C ALA A 69 -3.19 -15.30 -7.04
N ASP A 70 -2.85 -14.67 -8.18
CA ASP A 70 -2.79 -15.35 -9.47
C ASP A 70 -1.68 -16.42 -9.51
N LYS A 71 -1.92 -17.52 -10.22
CA LYS A 71 -0.97 -18.64 -10.33
C LYS A 71 0.24 -18.31 -11.21
N GLY A 72 0.08 -17.38 -12.14
CA GLY A 72 1.13 -16.86 -13.02
C GLY A 72 1.94 -15.72 -12.41
N ASN A 73 1.62 -15.26 -11.19
CA ASN A 73 2.40 -14.24 -10.51
C ASN A 73 3.83 -14.75 -10.24
N THR A 74 4.83 -13.97 -10.64
CA THR A 74 6.26 -14.35 -10.62
C THR A 74 6.99 -13.93 -9.35
N LEU A 75 6.31 -13.28 -8.40
CA LEU A 75 6.91 -12.90 -7.13
C LEU A 75 7.17 -14.13 -6.25
N PRO A 76 8.19 -14.10 -5.37
CA PRO A 76 8.41 -15.15 -4.39
C PRO A 76 7.16 -15.40 -3.53
N PRO A 77 6.83 -16.66 -3.18
CA PRO A 77 5.66 -17.00 -2.38
C PRO A 77 5.55 -16.20 -1.07
N GLU A 78 6.67 -15.95 -0.42
CA GLU A 78 6.76 -15.21 0.83
C GLU A 78 6.36 -13.74 0.63
N LEU A 79 6.78 -13.13 -0.48
CA LEU A 79 6.42 -11.76 -0.80
C LEU A 79 4.94 -11.64 -1.14
N ARG A 80 4.40 -12.61 -1.90
CA ARG A 80 2.97 -12.68 -2.21
C ARG A 80 2.12 -12.77 -0.94
N ALA A 81 2.51 -13.64 0.00
CA ALA A 81 1.84 -13.79 1.28
C ALA A 81 1.88 -12.50 2.12
N GLN A 82 3.01 -11.79 2.13
CA GLN A 82 3.13 -10.50 2.82
C GLN A 82 2.23 -9.43 2.21
N ILE A 83 2.20 -9.29 0.88
CA ILE A 83 1.32 -8.34 0.19
C ILE A 83 -0.15 -8.66 0.49
N PHE A 84 -0.52 -9.94 0.46
CA PHE A 84 -1.88 -10.38 0.78
C PHE A 84 -2.27 -10.01 2.22
N TYR A 85 -1.39 -10.25 3.19
CA TYR A 85 -1.61 -9.85 4.59
C TYR A 85 -1.77 -8.33 4.75
N LEU A 86 -0.97 -7.53 4.05
CA LEU A 86 -1.08 -6.07 4.06
C LEU A 86 -2.40 -5.58 3.43
N ALA A 87 -2.90 -6.27 2.41
CA ALA A 87 -4.21 -6.00 1.82
C ALA A 87 -5.34 -6.26 2.84
N GLU A 88 -5.31 -7.41 3.53
CA GLU A 88 -6.30 -7.72 4.57
C GLU A 88 -6.28 -6.71 5.72
N PHE A 89 -5.08 -6.36 6.21
CA PHE A 89 -4.93 -5.32 7.22
C PHE A 89 -5.55 -4.00 6.74
N THR A 90 -5.23 -3.60 5.50
CA THR A 90 -5.74 -2.36 4.91
C THR A 90 -7.26 -2.35 4.86
N PHE A 91 -7.88 -3.45 4.43
CA PHE A 91 -9.35 -3.55 4.36
C PHE A 91 -9.98 -3.40 5.74
N ALA A 92 -9.47 -4.14 6.73
CA ALA A 92 -9.95 -4.10 8.10
C ALA A 92 -9.77 -2.70 8.72
N HIS A 93 -8.59 -2.09 8.55
CA HIS A 93 -8.29 -0.80 9.14
C HIS A 93 -9.05 0.34 8.45
N THR A 94 -9.21 0.31 7.13
CA THR A 94 -10.10 1.26 6.41
C THR A 94 -11.52 1.23 6.97
N SER A 95 -12.08 0.05 7.25
CA SER A 95 -13.42 -0.07 7.84
C SER A 95 -13.50 0.60 9.22
N ARG A 96 -12.46 0.45 10.05
CA ARG A 96 -12.38 1.11 11.37
C ARG A 96 -12.28 2.63 11.25
N VAL A 97 -11.50 3.14 10.28
CA VAL A 97 -11.40 4.59 10.03
C VAL A 97 -12.75 5.16 9.61
N LEU A 98 -13.46 4.49 8.69
CA LEU A 98 -14.81 4.91 8.26
C LEU A 98 -15.84 4.89 9.40
N GLN A 99 -15.65 4.05 10.40
CA GLN A 99 -16.48 3.99 11.61
C GLN A 99 -16.05 5.01 12.68
N GLY A 100 -15.02 5.81 12.44
CA GLY A 100 -14.45 6.74 13.42
C GLY A 100 -13.71 6.05 14.58
N GLN A 101 -13.34 4.78 14.42
CA GLN A 101 -12.69 3.95 15.46
C GLN A 101 -11.16 3.92 15.34
N ALA A 102 -10.59 4.51 14.28
CA ALA A 102 -9.16 4.56 14.04
C ALA A 102 -8.77 5.78 13.19
N THR A 103 -7.49 6.14 13.20
CA THR A 103 -6.90 7.16 12.31
C THR A 103 -6.35 6.50 11.03
N PRO A 104 -6.21 7.26 9.91
CA PRO A 104 -5.64 6.74 8.67
C PRO A 104 -4.12 6.58 8.70
N ASP A 105 -3.44 6.94 9.79
CA ASP A 105 -1.97 7.00 9.86
C ASP A 105 -1.30 5.67 9.54
N ALA A 106 -1.85 4.56 10.02
CA ALA A 106 -1.32 3.22 9.71
C ALA A 106 -1.39 2.89 8.22
N LEU A 107 -2.44 3.34 7.52
CA LEU A 107 -2.57 3.16 6.07
C LEU A 107 -1.54 4.02 5.31
N ILE A 108 -1.32 5.25 5.79
CA ILE A 108 -0.34 6.18 5.21
C ILE A 108 1.09 5.60 5.31
N GLU A 109 1.42 5.03 6.47
CA GLU A 109 2.73 4.41 6.71
C GLU A 109 2.95 3.15 5.88
N ILE A 110 1.95 2.27 5.77
CA ILE A 110 2.01 1.08 4.91
C ILE A 110 2.22 1.48 3.45
N ASN A 111 1.46 2.44 2.95
CA ASN A 111 1.61 2.93 1.58
C ASN A 111 3.00 3.53 1.35
N ARG A 112 3.54 4.28 2.33
CA ARG A 112 4.92 4.80 2.26
C ARG A 112 5.95 3.68 2.15
N ALA A 113 5.81 2.62 2.96
CA ALA A 113 6.71 1.47 2.90
C ALA A 113 6.63 0.74 1.54
N MET A 114 5.43 0.60 0.98
CA MET A 114 5.22 0.03 -0.35
C MET A 114 5.89 0.85 -1.45
N ILE A 115 5.73 2.18 -1.44
CA ILE A 115 6.39 3.08 -2.40
C ILE A 115 7.91 2.92 -2.34
N ALA A 116 8.49 2.90 -1.14
CA ALA A 116 9.93 2.71 -0.96
C ALA A 116 10.39 1.34 -1.51
N GLY A 117 9.64 0.27 -1.26
CA GLY A 117 9.92 -1.06 -1.81
C GLY A 117 9.85 -1.09 -3.35
N LEU A 118 8.83 -0.46 -3.95
CA LEU A 118 8.65 -0.40 -5.40
C LEU A 118 9.73 0.44 -6.11
N ASN A 119 10.21 1.51 -5.46
CA ASN A 119 11.31 2.33 -5.96
C ASN A 119 12.69 1.66 -5.83
N GLY A 120 12.78 0.50 -5.16
CA GLY A 120 14.06 -0.14 -4.87
C GLY A 120 14.88 0.60 -3.80
N GLU A 121 14.26 1.49 -3.02
CA GLU A 121 14.89 2.19 -1.89
C GLU A 121 15.05 1.27 -0.66
N GLY A 122 14.64 0.01 -0.79
CA GLY A 122 14.72 -1.03 0.23
C GLY A 122 15.98 -1.90 0.18
N THR A 123 17.16 -1.37 -0.17
CA THR A 123 18.48 -1.91 0.22
C THR A 123 19.61 -1.03 -0.31
N ALA A 124 20.05 -0.07 0.50
CA ALA A 124 21.38 0.53 0.40
C ALA A 124 21.88 0.90 1.80
N SER A 125 22.18 -0.11 2.61
CA SER A 125 23.20 -0.14 3.69
C SER A 125 23.18 -1.52 4.35
#